data_AF-A0A852ANX2-F1
#
_entry.id   AF-A0A852ANX2-F1
#
_cell.length_a   1.000
_cell.length_b   1.000
_cell.length_c   1.000
_cell.angle_alpha   90.00
_cell.angle_beta   90.00
_cell.angle_gamma   90.00
#
_symmetry.space_group_name_H-M   'P 1'
#
loop_
_entity.id
_entity.type
_entity.pdbx_description
1 polymer ?
#
loop_
_entity_poly.entity_id
_entity_poly.type
_entity_poly.pdbx_seq_one_letter_code
_entity_poly.pdbx_strand_id
1 'polypeptide(L)'
;KMWATFAVMVLFSDSVADVQRLLGCFRSPRSELAVLEVTEVLHCMATLLCAMRDRSIPISNRIHYNIFYCLYLMENASGIMQPVEEGRVDFGWADVKLTHEQQRILNHKIEPGQTVKIMAFAGTGKTSTLVKYAEKFSELKFLYLAFNKAVAEKGKRVFPRNVTCKTFHSLAFGSIGRHYKEKGKLNFSKMSVFSISFLLKNREGQSLYVRGKTVSQTLGNFFSSSDEEICEEHTPLSFKNTQGQMQPLSQEEKRINVEEAKEIWHNMKKLDGDAEKKYKMTCDGYLKLWQLSKPQLSGYDAIFVDEAQDCTPGEL
;
A
#
# COMPACT_ATOMS: atom_id res chain seq x y z
N LYS A 1 -11.75 36.94 14.56
CA LYS A 1 -10.82 36.72 13.41
C LYS A 1 -9.85 35.57 13.71
N MET A 2 -9.12 35.61 14.82
CA MET A 2 -8.23 34.53 15.29
C MET A 2 -8.85 33.12 15.26
N TRP A 3 -9.98 32.90 15.94
CA TRP A 3 -10.68 31.60 15.97
C TRP A 3 -11.05 31.04 14.58
N ALA A 4 -11.48 31.90 13.66
CA ALA A 4 -11.81 31.50 12.30
C ALA A 4 -10.55 31.08 11.52
N THR A 5 -9.44 31.79 11.71
CA THR A 5 -8.14 31.43 11.14
C THR A 5 -7.68 30.08 11.65
N PHE A 6 -7.71 29.83 12.96
CA PHE A 6 -7.35 28.53 13.53
C PHE A 6 -8.27 27.40 13.06
N ALA A 7 -9.58 27.65 12.92
CA ALA A 7 -10.54 26.65 12.46
C ALA A 7 -10.25 26.25 11.00
N VAL A 8 -10.00 27.23 10.13
CA VAL A 8 -9.59 26.98 8.73
C VAL A 8 -8.28 26.19 8.70
N MET A 9 -7.27 26.61 9.46
CA MET A 9 -5.97 25.94 9.52
C MET A 9 -6.08 24.46 9.94
N VAL A 10 -6.91 24.19 10.95
CA VAL A 10 -7.17 22.83 11.45
C VAL A 10 -7.90 21.99 10.39
N LEU A 11 -8.94 22.54 9.77
CA LEU A 11 -9.75 21.84 8.77
C LEU A 11 -8.96 21.48 7.52
N PHE A 12 -8.00 22.33 7.12
CA PHE A 12 -7.14 22.12 5.95
C PHE A 12 -5.80 21.43 6.29
N SER A 13 -5.56 21.05 7.54
CA SER A 13 -4.35 20.32 7.91
C SER A 13 -4.43 18.84 7.48
N ASP A 14 -3.44 18.40 6.72
CA ASP A 14 -3.33 16.99 6.31
C ASP A 14 -2.50 16.16 7.28
N SER A 15 -1.62 16.82 8.05
CA SER A 15 -0.74 16.18 9.02
C SER A 15 -0.52 17.03 10.27
N VAL A 16 -0.05 16.38 11.34
CA VAL A 16 0.49 17.01 12.55
C VAL A 16 1.58 18.04 12.20
N ALA A 17 2.44 17.74 11.23
CA ALA A 17 3.52 18.64 10.82
C ALA A 17 3.01 19.95 10.21
N ASP A 18 1.85 19.93 9.55
CA ASP A 18 1.24 21.14 9.01
C ASP A 18 0.72 22.02 10.14
N VAL A 19 0.05 21.43 11.14
CA VAL A 19 -0.39 22.14 12.35
C VAL A 19 0.81 22.71 13.11
N GLN A 20 1.90 21.97 13.26
CA GLN A 20 3.12 22.46 13.93
C GLN A 20 3.83 23.59 13.16
N ARG A 21 3.93 23.51 11.83
CA ARG A 21 4.50 24.60 11.01
C ARG A 21 3.70 25.89 11.19
N LEU A 22 2.37 25.75 11.20
CA LEU A 22 1.45 26.86 11.41
C LEU A 22 1.58 27.46 12.81
N LEU A 23 1.74 26.63 13.84
CA LEU A 23 2.03 27.07 15.20
C LEU A 23 3.40 27.77 15.30
N GLY A 24 4.39 27.31 14.53
CA GLY A 24 5.68 27.98 14.39
C GLY A 24 5.57 29.41 13.87
N CYS A 25 4.62 29.69 12.98
CA CYS A 25 4.35 31.04 12.49
C CYS A 25 3.84 31.99 13.58
N PHE A 26 3.05 31.47 14.53
CA PHE A 26 2.54 32.25 15.68
C PHE A 26 3.55 32.39 16.82
N ARG A 27 4.61 31.59 16.84
CA ARG A 27 5.75 31.72 17.77
C ARG A 27 6.84 32.67 17.27
N SER A 28 6.66 33.26 16.09
CA SER A 28 7.58 34.25 15.54
C SER A 28 7.56 35.55 16.37
N PRO A 29 8.69 36.26 16.54
CA PRO A 29 8.76 37.54 17.27
C PRO A 29 7.84 38.65 16.76
N ARG A 30 7.19 38.44 15.60
CA ARG A 30 6.26 39.36 14.95
C ARG A 30 4.78 39.07 15.28
N SER A 31 4.49 38.04 16.08
CA SER A 31 3.12 37.70 16.47
C SER A 31 2.80 38.28 17.85
N GLU A 32 1.66 38.95 17.98
CA GLU A 32 1.14 39.46 19.26
C GLU A 32 0.43 38.38 20.11
N LEU A 33 0.30 37.16 19.58
CA LEU A 33 -0.42 36.07 20.24
C LEU A 33 0.43 35.36 21.29
N ALA A 34 -0.10 35.25 22.51
CA ALA A 34 0.56 34.48 23.55
C ALA A 34 0.43 32.96 23.29
N VAL A 35 1.48 32.20 23.62
CA VAL A 35 1.47 30.72 23.51
C VAL A 35 0.31 30.11 24.29
N LEU A 36 -0.09 30.74 25.40
CA LEU A 36 -1.22 30.34 26.22
C LEU A 36 -2.55 30.43 25.44
N GLU A 37 -2.79 31.54 24.74
CA GLU A 37 -4.01 31.76 23.94
C GLU A 37 -4.12 30.74 22.80
N VAL A 38 -2.99 30.44 22.15
CA VAL A 38 -2.92 29.43 21.08
C VAL A 38 -3.26 28.03 21.62
N THR A 39 -2.74 27.71 22.81
CA THR A 39 -2.99 26.42 23.46
C THR A 39 -4.45 26.27 23.88
N GLU A 40 -5.06 27.34 24.40
CA GLU A 40 -6.48 27.38 24.78
C GLU A 40 -7.40 27.22 23.57
N VAL A 41 -7.11 27.90 22.45
CA VAL A 41 -7.87 27.77 21.20
C VAL A 41 -7.84 26.32 20.69
N LEU A 42 -6.67 25.69 20.70
CA LEU A 42 -6.52 24.29 20.27
C LEU A 42 -7.26 23.33 21.21
N HIS A 43 -7.24 23.55 22.52
CA HIS A 43 -8.00 22.75 23.49
C HIS A 43 -9.51 22.85 23.26
N CYS A 44 -10.02 24.05 23.02
CA CYS A 44 -11.40 24.28 22.69
C CYS A 44 -11.80 23.59 21.37
N MET A 45 -10.93 23.61 20.36
CA MET A 45 -11.16 22.89 19.09
C MET A 45 -11.14 21.38 19.26
N ALA A 46 -10.17 20.83 20.01
CA ALA A 46 -10.13 19.40 20.30
C ALA A 46 -11.40 18.93 21.04
N THR A 47 -11.82 19.69 22.05
CA THR A 47 -13.04 19.42 22.82
C THR A 47 -14.29 19.48 21.95
N LEU A 48 -14.40 20.49 21.08
CA LEU A 48 -15.50 20.62 20.14
C LEU A 48 -15.55 19.44 19.16
N LEU A 49 -14.41 19.07 18.57
CA LEU A 49 -14.32 17.93 17.65
C LEU A 49 -14.67 16.60 18.34
N CYS A 50 -14.29 16.44 19.61
CA CYS A 50 -14.68 15.29 20.43
C CYS A 50 -16.20 15.27 20.66
N ALA A 51 -16.80 16.40 21.04
CA ALA A 51 -18.24 16.51 21.24
C ALA A 51 -19.04 16.28 19.94
N MET A 52 -18.52 16.75 18.80
CA MET A 52 -19.11 16.50 17.48
C MET A 52 -19.12 15.01 17.13
N ARG A 53 -18.01 14.30 17.41
CA ARG A 53 -17.94 12.85 17.26
C ARG A 53 -18.97 12.13 18.12
N ASP A 54 -19.08 12.51 19.39
CA ASP A 54 -20.01 11.87 20.34
C ASP A 54 -21.49 12.13 19.97
N ARG A 55 -21.75 13.21 19.21
CA ARG A 55 -23.06 13.52 18.61
C ARG A 55 -23.27 12.93 17.21
N SER A 56 -22.39 12.02 16.77
CA SER A 56 -22.45 11.38 15.45
C SER A 56 -22.43 12.35 14.25
N ILE A 57 -21.79 13.52 14.41
CA ILE A 57 -21.56 14.45 13.30
C ILE A 57 -20.41 13.88 12.44
N PRO A 58 -20.57 13.77 11.11
CA PRO A 58 -19.57 13.16 10.23
C PRO A 58 -18.35 14.07 10.11
N ILE A 59 -17.33 13.81 10.93
CA ILE A 59 -16.04 14.50 10.90
C ILE A 59 -14.90 13.49 10.92
N SER A 60 -13.83 13.77 10.17
CA SER A 60 -12.69 12.87 10.11
C SER A 60 -11.97 12.82 11.46
N ASN A 61 -11.84 11.61 12.02
CA ASN A 61 -11.05 11.36 13.25
C ASN A 61 -9.61 11.85 13.14
N ARG A 62 -9.09 12.01 11.91
CA ARG A 62 -7.78 12.60 11.63
C ARG A 62 -7.64 14.01 12.19
N ILE A 63 -8.66 14.84 12.06
CA ILE A 63 -8.59 16.26 12.44
C ILE A 63 -8.48 16.38 13.96
N HIS A 64 -9.29 15.61 14.69
CA HIS A 64 -9.20 15.51 16.15
C HIS A 64 -7.82 14.98 16.59
N TYR A 65 -7.34 13.90 15.97
CA TYR A 65 -6.02 13.33 16.28
C TYR A 65 -4.89 14.34 16.06
N ASN A 66 -4.89 15.07 14.93
CA ASN A 66 -3.86 16.04 14.61
C ASN A 66 -3.76 17.14 15.68
N ILE A 67 -4.90 17.71 16.11
CA ILE A 67 -4.91 18.74 17.15
C ILE A 67 -4.49 18.16 18.50
N PHE A 68 -5.09 17.04 18.90
CA PHE A 68 -4.82 16.42 20.19
C PHE A 68 -3.34 16.06 20.33
N TYR A 69 -2.74 15.50 19.29
CA TYR A 69 -1.32 15.16 19.29
C TYR A 69 -0.42 16.41 19.27
N CYS A 70 -0.82 17.50 18.58
CA CYS A 70 -0.11 18.77 18.67
C CYS A 70 -0.15 19.37 20.08
N LEU A 71 -1.30 19.34 20.76
CA LEU A 71 -1.45 19.76 22.16
C LEU A 71 -0.54 18.94 23.07
N TYR A 72 -0.56 17.62 22.91
CA TYR A 72 0.34 16.71 23.62
C TYR A 72 1.81 17.10 23.43
N LEU A 73 2.25 17.37 22.20
CA LEU A 73 3.62 17.81 21.94
C LEU A 73 3.94 19.17 22.57
N MET A 74 2.98 20.10 22.61
CA MET A 74 3.18 21.43 23.20
C MET A 74 3.33 21.37 24.72
N GLU A 75 2.48 20.60 25.39
CA GLU A 75 2.52 20.44 26.85
C GLU A 75 3.78 19.70 27.31
N ASN A 76 4.22 18.73 26.52
CA ASN A 76 5.39 17.90 26.82
C ASN A 76 6.72 18.49 26.29
N ALA A 77 6.72 19.64 25.61
CA ALA A 77 7.92 20.32 25.14
C ALA A 77 8.65 21.15 26.23
N SER A 78 8.09 21.25 27.43
CA SER A 78 8.64 21.97 28.59
C SER A 78 9.83 21.21 29.22
N GLY A 79 10.91 21.01 28.45
CA GLY A 79 12.09 20.28 28.94
C GLY A 79 13.42 20.53 28.23
N ILE A 80 13.48 21.13 27.04
CA ILE A 80 14.77 21.36 26.36
C ILE A 80 14.72 22.69 25.58
N MET A 81 15.21 23.77 26.19
CA MET A 81 15.72 24.93 25.47
C MET A 81 17.24 24.82 25.41
N GLN A 82 17.81 24.71 24.22
CA GLN A 82 19.11 25.30 23.95
C GLN A 82 19.00 26.27 22.76
N PRO A 83 19.82 27.34 22.73
CA PRO A 83 19.75 28.36 21.69
C PRO A 83 20.23 27.78 20.36
N VAL A 84 19.59 28.24 19.28
CA VAL A 84 19.94 27.90 17.90
C VAL A 84 21.28 28.57 17.56
N GLU A 85 22.34 27.79 17.41
CA GLU A 85 23.52 28.20 16.64
C GLU A 85 23.32 27.80 15.16
N GLU A 86 23.55 28.80 14.30
CA GLU A 86 23.39 28.73 12.86
C GLU A 86 24.37 27.75 12.21
N GLY A 87 23.89 26.99 11.22
CA GLY A 87 24.76 26.34 10.24
C GLY A 87 24.98 24.85 10.44
N ARG A 88 23.91 24.05 10.33
CA ARG A 88 23.90 22.68 9.79
C ARG A 88 22.44 22.27 9.61
N VAL A 89 21.97 22.20 8.38
CA VAL A 89 20.68 21.56 8.08
C VAL A 89 20.92 20.05 8.11
N ASP A 90 21.04 19.53 9.32
CA ASP A 90 20.98 18.10 9.57
C ASP A 90 19.50 17.72 9.45
N PHE A 91 19.16 16.86 8.48
CA PHE A 91 17.88 16.12 8.48
C PHE A 91 17.93 15.00 9.55
N GLY A 92 18.58 15.29 10.68
CA GLY A 92 18.53 14.48 11.87
C GLY A 92 17.07 14.47 12.33
N TRP A 93 16.47 13.29 12.32
CA TRP A 93 15.21 13.03 12.98
C TRP A 93 15.42 13.32 14.47
N ALA A 94 15.24 14.58 14.87
CA ALA A 94 15.27 15.01 16.25
C ALA A 94 14.36 14.08 17.05
N ASP A 95 14.90 13.56 18.15
CA ASP A 95 14.40 12.52 19.03
C ASP A 95 12.86 12.53 19.16
N VAL A 96 12.16 11.88 18.23
CA VAL A 96 10.71 11.82 18.22
C VAL A 96 10.31 10.88 19.36
N LYS A 97 9.81 11.45 20.45
CA LYS A 97 9.29 10.68 21.59
C LYS A 97 8.18 9.74 21.09
N LEU A 98 8.50 8.45 21.06
CA LEU A 98 7.58 7.40 20.60
C LEU A 98 6.34 7.34 21.51
N THR A 99 5.17 7.12 20.91
CA THR A 99 3.96 6.88 21.70
C THR A 99 4.03 5.56 22.45
N HIS A 100 3.17 5.38 23.44
CA HIS A 100 3.13 4.14 24.21
C HIS A 100 2.82 2.91 23.33
N GLU A 101 1.97 3.07 22.32
CA GLU A 101 1.67 2.02 21.34
C GLU A 101 2.88 1.68 20.47
N GLN A 102 3.62 2.70 20.00
CA GLN A 102 4.85 2.50 19.25
C GLN A 102 5.91 1.81 20.12
N GLN A 103 6.07 2.23 21.38
CA GLN A 103 6.97 1.57 22.32
C GLN A 103 6.60 0.10 22.57
N ARG A 104 5.31 -0.21 22.71
CA ARG A 104 4.84 -1.60 22.81
C ARG A 104 5.25 -2.42 21.58
N ILE A 105 5.11 -1.87 20.37
CA ILE A 105 5.57 -2.51 19.14
C ILE A 105 7.08 -2.74 19.19
N LEU A 106 7.88 -1.73 19.57
CA LEU A 106 9.33 -1.85 19.66
C LEU A 106 9.81 -2.81 20.76
N ASN A 107 9.02 -3.01 21.82
CA ASN A 107 9.34 -3.94 22.90
C ASN A 107 8.92 -5.38 22.58
N HIS A 108 8.15 -5.59 21.52
CA HIS A 108 7.75 -6.90 21.04
C HIS A 108 8.86 -7.50 20.17
N LYS A 109 9.58 -8.50 20.69
CA LYS A 109 10.54 -9.27 19.88
C LYS A 109 9.77 -10.30 19.04
N ILE A 110 9.89 -10.23 17.72
CA ILE A 110 9.22 -11.18 16.82
C ILE A 110 9.86 -12.56 16.97
N GLU A 111 9.03 -13.59 17.13
CA GLU A 111 9.45 -14.99 17.19
C GLU A 111 9.26 -15.70 15.83
N PRO A 112 10.04 -16.74 15.52
CA PRO A 112 9.85 -17.52 14.29
C PRO A 112 8.42 -18.05 14.14
N GLY A 113 7.80 -17.80 12.98
CA GLY A 113 6.42 -18.20 12.69
C GLY A 113 5.34 -17.27 13.26
N GLN A 114 5.71 -16.22 13.99
CA GLN A 114 4.76 -15.26 14.53
C GLN A 114 4.32 -14.22 13.49
N THR A 115 3.01 -14.04 13.34
CA THR A 115 2.43 -12.95 12.54
C THR A 115 1.87 -11.87 13.46
N VAL A 116 2.38 -10.64 13.34
CA VAL A 116 1.92 -9.49 14.12
C VAL A 116 1.20 -8.49 13.22
N LYS A 117 -0.05 -8.19 13.54
CA LYS A 117 -0.85 -7.19 12.83
C LYS A 117 -0.85 -5.86 13.59
N ILE A 118 -0.27 -4.83 12.98
CA ILE A 118 -0.25 -3.47 13.53
C ILE A 118 -1.36 -2.66 12.87
N MET A 119 -2.39 -2.31 13.65
CA MET A 119 -3.47 -1.45 13.19
C MET A 119 -3.07 0.01 13.36
N ALA A 120 -2.98 0.75 12.26
CA ALA A 120 -2.53 2.13 12.30
C ALA A 120 -3.17 2.97 11.18
N PHE A 121 -3.70 4.14 11.56
CA PHE A 121 -4.35 5.05 10.63
C PHE A 121 -3.34 5.76 9.71
N ALA A 122 -3.85 6.46 8.69
CA ALA A 122 -3.01 7.30 7.86
C ALA A 122 -2.34 8.39 8.73
N GLY A 123 -1.04 8.62 8.52
CA GLY A 123 -0.29 9.66 9.23
C GLY A 123 0.18 9.30 10.66
N THR A 124 -0.14 8.12 11.20
CA THR A 124 0.25 7.73 12.59
C THR A 124 1.68 7.17 12.69
N GLY A 125 2.52 7.36 11.67
CA GLY A 125 3.91 6.94 11.70
C GLY A 125 4.15 5.43 11.58
N LYS A 126 3.37 4.72 10.74
CA LYS A 126 3.58 3.28 10.44
C LYS A 126 5.02 2.98 10.01
N THR A 127 5.43 3.58 8.89
CA THR A 127 6.77 3.38 8.32
C THR A 127 7.86 3.83 9.28
N SER A 128 7.69 4.94 10.02
CA SER A 128 8.67 5.38 11.01
C SER A 128 8.79 4.42 12.20
N THR A 129 7.69 3.79 12.62
CA THR A 129 7.71 2.77 13.68
C THR A 129 8.52 1.56 13.22
N LEU A 130 8.32 1.10 11.97
CA LEU A 130 9.10 0.00 11.39
C LEU A 130 10.58 0.34 11.23
N VAL A 131 10.92 1.58 10.86
CA VAL A 131 12.31 2.06 10.80
C VAL A 131 12.95 1.97 12.18
N LYS A 132 12.29 2.51 13.22
CA LYS A 132 12.78 2.45 14.60
C LYS A 132 12.89 1.03 15.14
N TYR A 133 11.98 0.14 14.73
CA TYR A 133 12.08 -1.28 15.05
C TYR A 133 13.34 -1.91 14.44
N ALA A 134 13.60 -1.67 13.16
CA ALA A 134 14.79 -2.20 12.48
C ALA A 134 16.11 -1.63 13.02
N GLU A 135 16.11 -0.36 13.45
CA GLU A 135 17.26 0.26 14.13
C GLU A 135 17.54 -0.40 15.48
N LYS A 136 16.49 -0.70 16.27
CA LYS A 136 16.62 -1.34 17.59
C LYS A 136 17.18 -2.76 17.49
N PHE A 137 16.74 -3.53 16.51
CA PHE A 137 17.17 -4.91 16.26
C PHE A 137 18.16 -4.98 15.09
N SER A 138 19.25 -4.19 15.19
CA SER A 138 20.23 -4.00 14.12
C SER A 138 20.96 -5.28 13.68
N GLU A 139 20.98 -6.30 14.54
CA GLU A 139 21.56 -7.63 14.31
C GLU A 139 20.69 -8.52 13.41
N LEU A 140 19.39 -8.21 13.28
CA LEU A 140 18.45 -8.94 12.45
C LEU A 140 18.38 -8.36 11.04
N LYS A 141 18.10 -9.22 10.06
CA LYS A 141 17.88 -8.87 8.66
C LYS A 141 16.39 -8.81 8.36
N PHE A 142 15.95 -7.69 7.82
CA PHE A 142 14.54 -7.47 7.51
C PHE A 142 14.31 -7.37 6.00
N LEU A 143 13.16 -7.89 5.56
CA LEU A 143 12.61 -7.60 4.23
C LEU A 143 11.41 -6.66 4.39
N TYR A 144 11.51 -5.47 3.81
CA TYR A 144 10.39 -4.53 3.72
C TYR A 144 9.70 -4.69 2.37
N LEU A 145 8.44 -5.09 2.40
CA LEU A 145 7.55 -5.22 1.25
C LEU A 145 6.54 -4.07 1.25
N ALA A 146 6.53 -3.34 0.14
CA ALA A 146 5.56 -2.29 -0.13
C ALA A 146 4.73 -2.61 -1.37
N PHE A 147 3.48 -2.15 -1.39
CA PHE A 147 2.57 -2.34 -2.50
C PHE A 147 3.08 -1.68 -3.80
N ASN A 148 3.55 -0.44 -3.74
CA ASN A 148 3.98 0.30 -4.92
C ASN A 148 5.45 0.74 -4.87
N LYS A 149 6.00 1.01 -6.05
CA LYS A 149 7.41 1.38 -6.22
C LYS A 149 7.77 2.68 -5.49
N ALA A 150 6.89 3.68 -5.45
CA ALA A 150 7.17 4.95 -4.79
C ALA A 150 7.37 4.78 -3.27
N VAL A 151 6.55 3.94 -2.63
CA VAL A 151 6.68 3.60 -1.21
C VAL A 151 7.95 2.77 -0.96
N ALA A 152 8.26 1.79 -1.80
CA ALA A 152 9.50 1.04 -1.70
C ALA A 152 10.76 1.92 -1.82
N GLU A 153 10.78 2.86 -2.78
CA GLU A 153 11.89 3.80 -2.96
C GLU A 153 12.00 4.80 -1.81
N LYS A 154 10.88 5.24 -1.23
CA LYS A 154 10.88 6.03 0.01
C LYS A 154 11.49 5.22 1.16
N GLY A 155 11.09 3.95 1.29
CA GLY A 155 11.63 3.00 2.26
C GLY A 155 13.16 2.90 2.17
N LYS A 156 13.71 2.70 0.97
CA LYS A 156 15.17 2.60 0.75
C LYS A 156 15.97 3.80 1.27
N ARG A 157 15.35 4.99 1.35
CA ARG A 157 16.01 6.21 1.84
C ARG A 157 15.98 6.34 3.35
N VAL A 158 15.03 5.69 4.03
CA VAL A 158 14.77 5.89 5.47
C VAL A 158 15.11 4.68 6.32
N PHE A 159 15.07 3.47 5.76
CA PHE A 159 15.39 2.27 6.51
C PHE A 159 16.92 2.08 6.68
N PRO A 160 17.35 1.49 7.81
CA PRO A 160 18.75 1.15 8.04
C PRO A 160 19.24 0.02 7.10
N ARG A 161 20.56 -0.18 7.07
CA ARG A 161 21.24 -1.08 6.13
C ARG A 161 20.86 -2.56 6.28
N ASN A 162 20.34 -2.96 7.43
CA ASN A 162 19.86 -4.32 7.70
C ASN A 162 18.46 -4.59 7.09
N VAL A 163 17.87 -3.63 6.38
CA VAL A 163 16.56 -3.78 5.73
C VAL A 163 16.70 -3.75 4.21
N THR A 164 16.14 -4.77 3.55
CA THR A 164 15.99 -4.78 2.09
C THR A 164 14.59 -4.33 1.71
N CYS A 165 14.46 -3.22 0.99
CA CYS A 165 13.16 -2.70 0.54
C CYS A 165 12.84 -3.11 -0.90
N LYS A 166 11.71 -3.80 -1.10
CA LYS A 166 11.23 -4.32 -2.39
C LYS A 166 9.71 -4.20 -2.51
N THR A 167 9.20 -4.27 -3.73
CA THR A 167 7.78 -4.60 -3.97
C THR A 167 7.64 -6.10 -4.23
N PHE A 168 6.43 -6.66 -4.06
CA PHE A 168 6.11 -8.04 -4.40
C PHE A 168 6.52 -8.38 -5.84
N HIS A 169 6.12 -7.56 -6.82
CA HIS A 169 6.53 -7.73 -8.22
C HIS A 169 8.04 -7.69 -8.40
N SER A 170 8.77 -6.81 -7.69
CA SER A 170 10.24 -6.75 -7.82
C SER A 170 10.93 -7.99 -7.29
N LEU A 171 10.33 -8.65 -6.28
CA LEU A 171 10.83 -9.88 -5.69
C LEU A 171 10.59 -11.06 -6.65
N ALA A 172 9.35 -11.18 -7.14
CA ALA A 172 8.95 -12.18 -8.13
C ALA A 172 9.67 -12.02 -9.49
N PHE A 173 9.96 -10.78 -9.89
CA PHE A 173 10.71 -10.50 -11.11
C PHE A 173 12.15 -11.03 -11.03
N GLY A 174 12.78 -10.93 -9.86
CA GLY A 174 14.15 -11.39 -9.66
C GLY A 174 14.31 -12.90 -9.84
N SER A 175 13.30 -13.68 -9.43
CA SER A 175 13.29 -15.15 -9.47
C SER A 175 12.67 -15.72 -10.74
N ILE A 176 11.53 -15.20 -11.19
CA ILE A 176 10.76 -15.77 -12.31
C ILE A 176 10.70 -14.82 -13.50
N GLY A 177 10.35 -13.55 -13.27
CA GLY A 177 10.11 -12.58 -14.35
C GLY A 177 11.31 -12.35 -15.26
N ARG A 178 12.54 -12.45 -14.72
CA ARG A 178 13.79 -12.32 -15.48
C ARG A 178 13.90 -13.33 -16.62
N HIS A 179 13.54 -14.60 -16.37
CA HIS A 179 13.60 -15.65 -17.39
C HIS A 179 12.67 -15.36 -18.58
N TYR A 180 11.46 -14.86 -18.32
CA TYR A 180 10.54 -14.43 -19.38
C TYR A 180 11.04 -13.19 -20.13
N LYS A 181 11.72 -12.26 -19.43
CA LYS A 181 12.32 -11.07 -20.06
C LYS A 181 13.43 -11.46 -21.02
N GLU A 182 14.34 -12.34 -20.60
CA GLU A 182 15.48 -12.81 -21.40
C GLU A 182 15.03 -13.53 -22.68
N LYS A 183 13.94 -14.29 -22.61
CA LYS A 183 13.31 -14.93 -23.78
C LYS A 183 12.47 -13.97 -24.64
N GLY A 184 12.31 -12.71 -24.23
CA GLY A 184 11.47 -11.71 -24.89
C GLY A 184 9.98 -12.06 -24.87
N LYS A 185 9.55 -12.88 -23.90
CA LYS A 185 8.14 -13.31 -23.71
C LYS A 185 7.43 -12.49 -22.64
N LEU A 186 8.14 -11.61 -21.94
CA LEU A 186 7.57 -10.71 -20.94
C LEU A 186 6.87 -9.50 -21.58
N ASN A 187 5.64 -9.26 -21.15
CA ASN A 187 4.92 -8.01 -21.34
C ASN A 187 4.74 -7.33 -19.99
N PHE A 188 5.26 -6.11 -19.83
CA PHE A 188 5.13 -5.36 -18.58
C PHE A 188 3.69 -4.88 -18.31
N SER A 189 2.86 -4.86 -19.35
CA SER A 189 1.45 -4.50 -19.27
C SER A 189 0.56 -5.74 -19.22
N LYS A 190 -0.69 -5.55 -18.79
CA LYS A 190 -1.75 -6.56 -18.96
C LYS A 190 -1.89 -6.93 -20.44
N MET A 191 -2.22 -8.19 -20.72
CA MET A 191 -2.54 -8.58 -22.10
C MET A 191 -3.76 -7.79 -22.58
N SER A 192 -3.66 -7.25 -23.80
CA SER A 192 -4.78 -6.53 -24.38
C SER A 192 -5.93 -7.50 -24.67
N VAL A 193 -7.16 -7.03 -24.51
CA VAL A 193 -8.36 -7.80 -24.89
C VAL A 193 -8.28 -8.24 -26.35
N PHE A 194 -7.74 -7.38 -27.21
CA PHE A 194 -7.51 -7.70 -28.61
C PHE A 194 -6.57 -8.90 -28.76
N SER A 195 -5.40 -8.90 -28.11
CA SER A 195 -4.46 -10.02 -28.14
C SER A 195 -5.10 -11.31 -27.63
N ILE A 196 -5.85 -11.26 -26.53
CA ILE A 196 -6.57 -12.42 -26.00
C ILE A 196 -7.60 -12.92 -27.01
N SER A 197 -8.34 -12.04 -27.67
CA SER A 197 -9.39 -12.42 -28.63
C SER A 197 -8.86 -13.23 -29.83
N PHE A 198 -7.62 -13.03 -30.26
CA PHE A 198 -6.98 -13.86 -31.30
C PHE A 198 -6.54 -15.24 -30.81
N LEU A 199 -6.50 -15.46 -29.50
CA LEU A 199 -6.16 -16.75 -28.90
C LEU A 199 -7.39 -17.62 -28.66
N LEU A 200 -8.59 -17.05 -28.77
CA LEU A 200 -9.84 -17.75 -28.47
C LEU A 200 -10.36 -18.53 -29.68
N LYS A 201 -11.08 -19.61 -29.41
CA LYS A 201 -11.75 -20.39 -30.46
C LYS A 201 -12.98 -19.64 -30.95
N ASN A 202 -13.17 -19.60 -32.28
CA ASN A 202 -14.41 -19.08 -32.85
C ASN A 202 -15.61 -19.94 -32.42
N ARG A 203 -16.65 -19.28 -31.91
CA ARG A 203 -17.93 -19.91 -31.54
C ARG A 203 -19.04 -19.10 -32.17
N GLU A 204 -19.94 -19.76 -32.87
CA GLU A 204 -21.04 -19.12 -33.59
C GLU A 204 -21.92 -18.33 -32.61
N GLY A 205 -22.33 -17.12 -33.01
CA GLY A 205 -23.15 -16.23 -32.18
C GLY A 205 -22.42 -15.54 -31.02
N GLN A 206 -21.12 -15.79 -30.80
CA GLN A 206 -20.36 -15.18 -29.70
C GLN A 206 -19.29 -14.21 -30.20
N SER A 207 -19.27 -12.99 -29.66
CA SER A 207 -18.24 -11.99 -29.98
C SER A 207 -16.91 -12.35 -29.33
N LEU A 208 -15.86 -12.53 -30.15
CA LEU A 208 -14.48 -12.76 -29.68
C LEU A 208 -13.97 -11.63 -28.78
N TYR A 209 -14.35 -10.38 -29.05
CA TYR A 209 -13.92 -9.25 -28.23
C TYR A 209 -14.56 -9.28 -26.84
N VAL A 210 -15.87 -9.55 -26.78
CA VAL A 210 -16.60 -9.66 -25.50
C VAL A 210 -16.05 -10.82 -24.68
N ARG A 211 -15.80 -11.97 -25.32
CA ARG A 211 -15.17 -13.12 -24.67
C ARG A 211 -13.73 -12.85 -24.25
N GLY A 212 -12.95 -12.18 -25.08
CA GLY A 212 -11.60 -11.73 -24.74
C GLY A 212 -11.59 -10.89 -23.47
N LYS A 213 -12.63 -10.07 -23.26
CA LYS A 213 -12.79 -9.27 -22.05
C LYS A 213 -13.11 -10.14 -20.83
N THR A 214 -14.05 -11.08 -20.93
CA THR A 214 -14.42 -11.96 -19.81
C THR A 214 -13.28 -12.91 -19.43
N VAL A 215 -12.55 -13.45 -20.41
CA VAL A 215 -11.34 -14.27 -20.19
C VAL A 215 -10.22 -13.44 -19.58
N SER A 216 -10.01 -12.20 -20.05
CA SER A 216 -9.03 -11.28 -19.45
C SER A 216 -9.33 -10.99 -17.97
N GLN A 217 -10.61 -10.76 -17.64
CA GLN A 217 -11.07 -10.58 -16.26
C GLN A 217 -10.87 -11.85 -15.44
N THR A 218 -11.17 -13.02 -16.00
CA THR A 218 -10.99 -14.33 -15.34
C THR A 218 -9.52 -14.55 -14.96
N LEU A 219 -8.59 -14.31 -15.90
CA LEU A 219 -7.15 -14.36 -15.63
C LEU A 219 -6.72 -13.35 -14.56
N GLY A 220 -7.22 -12.12 -14.65
CA GLY A 220 -6.92 -11.07 -13.67
C GLY A 220 -7.35 -11.46 -12.25
N ASN A 221 -8.58 -11.96 -12.10
CA ASN A 221 -9.13 -12.41 -10.82
C ASN A 221 -8.32 -13.57 -10.24
N PHE A 222 -7.92 -14.54 -11.07
CA PHE A 222 -7.04 -15.64 -10.67
C PHE A 222 -5.64 -15.18 -10.25
N PHE A 223 -5.03 -14.22 -10.96
CA PHE A 223 -3.73 -13.70 -10.59
C PHE A 223 -3.75 -12.93 -9.25
N SER A 224 -4.89 -12.34 -8.89
CA SER A 224 -5.08 -11.68 -7.59
C SER A 224 -5.56 -12.60 -6.46
N SER A 225 -5.92 -13.85 -6.73
CA SER A 225 -6.47 -14.78 -5.72
C SER A 225 -5.38 -15.61 -5.04
N SER A 226 -5.73 -16.25 -3.92
CA SER A 226 -4.90 -17.26 -3.26
C SER A 226 -5.04 -18.66 -3.86
N ASP A 227 -5.90 -18.85 -4.87
CA ASP A 227 -6.23 -20.16 -5.42
C ASP A 227 -5.08 -20.75 -6.24
N GLU A 228 -4.91 -22.08 -6.16
CA GLU A 228 -3.87 -22.79 -6.91
C GLU A 228 -4.25 -23.00 -8.39
N GLU A 229 -5.54 -23.03 -8.70
CA GLU A 229 -6.07 -23.22 -10.05
C GLU A 229 -7.19 -22.23 -10.43
N ILE A 230 -7.37 -22.02 -11.74
CA ILE A 230 -8.49 -21.23 -12.27
C ILE A 230 -9.79 -22.04 -12.13
N CYS A 231 -10.73 -21.52 -11.35
CA CYS A 231 -12.09 -22.03 -11.20
C CYS A 231 -13.16 -21.01 -11.65
N GLU A 232 -14.44 -21.42 -11.65
CA GLU A 232 -15.58 -20.60 -12.07
C GLU A 232 -15.78 -19.33 -11.21
N GLU A 233 -15.33 -19.32 -9.96
CA GLU A 233 -15.41 -18.14 -9.07
C GLU A 233 -14.54 -16.98 -9.56
N HIS A 234 -13.54 -17.25 -10.40
CA HIS A 234 -12.75 -16.19 -11.03
C HIS A 234 -13.48 -15.51 -12.18
N THR A 235 -14.55 -16.09 -12.70
CA THR A 235 -15.29 -15.49 -13.81
C THR A 235 -16.11 -14.28 -13.33
N PRO A 236 -16.28 -13.23 -14.17
CA PRO A 236 -17.16 -12.14 -13.80
C PRO A 236 -18.61 -12.63 -13.63
N LEU A 237 -19.38 -11.98 -12.76
CA LEU A 237 -20.81 -12.28 -12.58
C LEU A 237 -21.64 -11.80 -13.78
N SER A 238 -21.22 -10.70 -14.40
CA SER A 238 -21.91 -10.07 -15.53
C SER A 238 -20.92 -9.40 -16.48
N PHE A 239 -21.35 -9.21 -17.73
CA PHE A 239 -20.57 -8.57 -18.78
C PHE A 239 -21.42 -7.62 -19.62
N LYS A 240 -20.76 -6.75 -20.38
CA LYS A 240 -21.41 -5.92 -21.41
C LYS A 240 -21.36 -6.62 -22.74
N ASN A 241 -22.51 -6.85 -23.36
CA ASN A 241 -22.60 -7.41 -24.70
C ASN A 241 -22.19 -6.37 -25.77
N THR A 242 -22.26 -6.76 -27.05
CA THR A 242 -21.93 -5.89 -28.20
C THR A 242 -22.84 -4.67 -28.34
N GLN A 243 -24.04 -4.72 -27.74
CA GLN A 243 -25.01 -3.60 -27.70
C GLN A 243 -24.82 -2.71 -26.45
N GLY A 244 -23.80 -2.99 -25.63
CA GLY A 244 -23.51 -2.25 -24.40
C GLY A 244 -24.42 -2.59 -23.21
N GLN A 245 -25.32 -3.55 -23.37
CA GLN A 245 -26.24 -3.99 -22.31
C GLN A 245 -25.52 -4.93 -21.34
N MET A 246 -25.79 -4.78 -20.04
CA MET A 246 -25.32 -5.68 -19.00
C MET A 246 -26.12 -6.97 -19.03
N GLN A 247 -25.43 -8.11 -19.08
CA GLN A 247 -26.03 -9.45 -19.04
C GLN A 247 -25.27 -10.33 -18.04
N PRO A 248 -25.95 -11.21 -17.29
CA PRO A 248 -25.27 -12.19 -16.44
C PRO A 248 -24.52 -13.21 -17.30
N LEU A 249 -23.42 -13.75 -16.78
CA LEU A 249 -22.77 -14.90 -17.42
C LEU A 249 -23.57 -16.17 -17.11
N SER A 250 -23.99 -16.88 -18.15
CA SER A 250 -24.55 -18.23 -18.00
C SER A 250 -23.50 -19.21 -17.50
N GLN A 251 -23.94 -20.33 -16.91
CA GLN A 251 -23.02 -21.36 -16.42
C GLN A 251 -22.15 -21.95 -17.54
N GLU A 252 -22.69 -22.07 -18.75
CA GLU A 252 -21.92 -22.54 -19.90
C GLU A 252 -20.83 -21.53 -20.30
N GLU A 253 -21.14 -20.23 -20.33
CA GLU A 253 -20.15 -19.20 -20.61
C GLU A 253 -19.05 -19.14 -19.54
N LYS A 254 -19.37 -19.40 -18.27
CA LYS A 254 -18.37 -19.51 -17.20
C LYS A 254 -17.42 -20.66 -17.46
N ARG A 255 -17.94 -21.85 -17.79
CA ARG A 255 -17.12 -23.03 -18.12
C ARG A 255 -16.19 -22.77 -19.30
N ILE A 256 -16.71 -22.16 -20.36
CA ILE A 256 -15.93 -21.78 -21.54
C ILE A 256 -14.81 -20.80 -21.17
N ASN A 257 -15.11 -19.76 -20.38
CA ASN A 257 -14.11 -18.79 -19.95
C ASN A 257 -13.00 -19.42 -19.12
N VAL A 258 -13.35 -20.35 -18.22
CA VAL A 258 -12.37 -21.09 -17.41
C VAL A 258 -11.47 -21.96 -18.29
N GLU A 259 -12.06 -22.71 -19.23
CA GLU A 259 -11.31 -23.56 -20.16
C GLU A 259 -10.29 -22.75 -20.97
N GLU A 260 -10.74 -21.63 -21.56
CA GLU A 260 -9.87 -20.76 -22.37
C GLU A 260 -8.82 -20.04 -21.53
N ALA A 261 -9.17 -19.59 -20.32
CA ALA A 261 -8.21 -19.00 -19.40
C ALA A 261 -7.15 -20.03 -18.98
N LYS A 262 -7.53 -21.29 -18.72
CA LYS A 262 -6.59 -22.39 -18.43
C LYS A 262 -5.65 -22.66 -19.61
N GLU A 263 -6.18 -22.68 -20.84
CA GLU A 263 -5.38 -22.88 -22.05
C GLU A 263 -4.36 -21.74 -22.24
N ILE A 264 -4.80 -20.49 -22.12
CA ILE A 264 -3.92 -19.31 -22.20
C ILE A 264 -2.86 -19.37 -21.10
N TRP A 265 -3.25 -19.63 -19.85
CA TRP A 265 -2.33 -19.72 -18.72
C TRP A 265 -1.30 -20.83 -18.92
N HIS A 266 -1.72 -22.01 -19.37
CA HIS A 266 -0.83 -23.12 -19.68
C HIS A 266 0.24 -22.71 -20.72
N ASN A 267 -0.15 -22.01 -21.78
CA ASN A 267 0.78 -21.56 -22.81
C ASN A 267 1.63 -20.35 -22.40
N MET A 268 1.14 -19.46 -21.52
CA MET A 268 1.93 -18.39 -20.92
C MET A 268 3.11 -18.95 -20.12
N LYS A 269 2.91 -20.05 -19.39
CA LYS A 269 3.94 -20.69 -18.55
C LYS A 269 5.13 -21.23 -19.33
N LYS A 270 4.91 -21.79 -20.53
CA LYS A 270 5.97 -22.37 -21.36
C LYS A 270 7.02 -21.30 -21.70
N LEU A 271 8.31 -21.54 -21.45
CA LEU A 271 9.36 -20.57 -21.82
C LEU A 271 9.71 -20.63 -23.30
N ASP A 272 9.62 -21.83 -23.89
CA ASP A 272 9.94 -22.12 -25.29
C ASP A 272 8.69 -22.64 -26.04
N GLY A 273 8.73 -22.67 -27.37
CA GLY A 273 7.67 -23.29 -28.21
C GLY A 273 6.58 -22.34 -28.75
N ASP A 274 6.68 -21.03 -28.49
CA ASP A 274 5.80 -20.01 -29.08
C ASP A 274 6.63 -19.09 -29.98
N ALA A 275 6.90 -19.54 -31.21
CA ALA A 275 7.74 -18.82 -32.16
C ALA A 275 7.22 -17.41 -32.46
N GLU A 276 5.89 -17.24 -32.42
CA GLU A 276 5.22 -15.94 -32.62
C GLU A 276 5.08 -15.13 -31.32
N LYS A 277 5.44 -15.70 -30.16
CA LYS A 277 5.35 -15.08 -28.83
C LYS A 277 3.96 -14.50 -28.55
N LYS A 278 2.91 -15.20 -29.00
CA LYS A 278 1.50 -14.83 -28.83
C LYS A 278 1.10 -14.83 -27.36
N TYR A 279 1.57 -15.79 -26.57
CA TYR A 279 1.21 -15.98 -25.16
C TYR A 279 2.18 -15.29 -24.22
N LYS A 280 2.19 -13.95 -24.20
CA LYS A 280 3.15 -13.21 -23.37
C LYS A 280 2.85 -13.34 -21.87
N MET A 281 3.89 -13.52 -21.07
CA MET A 281 3.79 -13.47 -19.61
C MET A 281 3.60 -12.03 -19.16
N THR A 282 2.68 -11.78 -18.20
CA THR A 282 2.44 -10.46 -17.64
C THR A 282 3.13 -10.28 -16.29
N CYS A 283 3.14 -9.06 -15.75
CA CYS A 283 3.61 -8.80 -14.38
C CYS A 283 2.85 -9.61 -13.33
N ASP A 284 1.53 -9.59 -13.40
CA ASP A 284 0.66 -10.33 -12.49
C ASP A 284 0.80 -11.85 -12.70
N GLY A 285 1.05 -12.29 -13.94
CA GLY A 285 1.24 -13.69 -14.27
C GLY A 285 2.52 -14.29 -13.67
N TYR A 286 3.68 -13.61 -13.78
CA TYR A 286 4.90 -14.14 -13.14
C TYR A 286 4.83 -14.00 -11.62
N LEU A 287 4.11 -13.00 -11.10
CA LEU A 287 3.84 -12.89 -9.66
C LEU A 287 3.01 -14.08 -9.18
N LYS A 288 1.96 -14.46 -9.93
CA LYS A 288 1.18 -15.68 -9.65
C LYS A 288 2.05 -16.93 -9.66
N LEU A 289 2.95 -17.10 -10.63
CA LEU A 289 3.90 -18.23 -10.62
C LEU A 289 4.80 -18.23 -9.40
N TRP A 290 5.24 -17.04 -8.98
CA TRP A 290 6.11 -16.90 -7.84
C TRP A 290 5.37 -17.27 -6.56
N GLN A 291 4.13 -16.80 -6.38
CA GLN A 291 3.24 -17.21 -5.30
C GLN A 291 3.04 -18.74 -5.28
N LEU A 292 2.67 -19.34 -6.41
CA LEU A 292 2.42 -20.79 -6.54
C LEU A 292 3.68 -21.62 -6.24
N SER A 293 4.87 -21.06 -6.44
CA SER A 293 6.14 -21.73 -6.09
C SER A 293 6.39 -21.84 -4.58
N LYS A 294 5.56 -21.20 -3.73
CA LYS A 294 5.68 -21.15 -2.27
C LYS A 294 7.10 -20.74 -1.85
N PRO A 295 7.53 -19.53 -2.25
CA PRO A 295 8.91 -19.10 -2.21
C PRO A 295 9.39 -18.98 -0.78
N GLN A 296 10.57 -19.52 -0.49
CA GLN A 296 11.20 -19.43 0.82
C GLN A 296 12.05 -18.16 0.89
N LEU A 297 11.80 -17.32 1.89
CA LEU A 297 12.50 -16.05 2.12
C LEU A 297 13.50 -16.16 3.29
N SER A 298 14.23 -17.28 3.35
CA SER A 298 15.15 -17.64 4.45
C SER A 298 16.34 -16.70 4.64
N GLY A 299 16.57 -15.74 3.74
CA GLY A 299 17.61 -14.71 3.89
C GLY A 299 17.27 -13.60 4.88
N TYR A 300 16.08 -13.62 5.47
CA TYR A 300 15.57 -12.59 6.37
C TYR A 300 15.00 -13.23 7.65
N ASP A 301 15.19 -12.54 8.77
CA ASP A 301 14.67 -12.94 10.08
C ASP A 301 13.21 -12.51 10.27
N ALA A 302 12.82 -11.38 9.67
CA ALA A 302 11.42 -10.93 9.65
C ALA A 302 11.05 -10.17 8.38
N ILE A 303 9.76 -10.16 8.05
CA ILE A 303 9.20 -9.47 6.89
C ILE A 303 8.24 -8.39 7.40
N PHE A 304 8.44 -7.16 6.94
CA PHE A 304 7.52 -6.06 7.13
C PHE A 304 6.66 -5.89 5.88
N VAL A 305 5.35 -5.86 6.05
CA VAL A 305 4.41 -5.54 4.97
C VAL A 305 3.75 -4.21 5.30
N ASP A 306 4.02 -3.20 4.48
CA ASP A 306 3.44 -1.86 4.61
C ASP A 306 2.36 -1.64 3.56
N GLU A 307 1.32 -0.88 3.93
CA GLU A 307 0.09 -0.74 3.15
C GLU A 307 -0.55 -2.10 2.77
N ALA A 308 -0.52 -3.05 3.71
CA ALA A 308 -1.06 -4.41 3.51
C ALA A 308 -2.55 -4.44 3.12
N GLN A 309 -3.31 -3.37 3.44
CA GLN A 309 -4.70 -3.24 3.02
C GLN A 309 -4.87 -3.02 1.50
N ASP A 310 -3.83 -2.56 0.81
CA ASP A 310 -3.83 -2.37 -0.64
C ASP A 310 -3.37 -3.64 -1.38
N CYS A 311 -2.87 -4.64 -0.64
CA CYS A 311 -2.39 -5.90 -1.20
C CYS A 311 -3.55 -6.83 -1.57
N THR A 312 -3.34 -7.61 -2.62
CA THR A 312 -4.27 -8.67 -3.03
C THR A 312 -4.08 -9.93 -2.19
N PRO A 313 -5.10 -10.80 -2.08
CA PRO A 313 -4.96 -12.12 -1.44
C PRO A 313 -3.85 -12.98 -2.03
N GLY A 314 -3.46 -12.76 -3.29
CA GLY A 314 -2.33 -13.47 -3.91
C GLY A 314 -0.95 -12.98 -3.48
N GLU A 315 -0.85 -11.77 -2.92
CA GLU A 315 0.41 -11.16 -2.45
C GLU A 315 0.71 -11.48 -0.98
N LEU A 316 -0.32 -11.68 -0.16
CA LEU A 316 -0.22 -11.99 1.28
C LEU A 316 -0.09 -13.49 1.54
#